data_AF-A0A2E1TPY0-F1
#
_entry.id   AF-A0A2E1TPY0-F1
#
_cell.length_a   1.000
_cell.length_b   1.000
_cell.length_c   1.000
_cell.angle_alpha   90.00
_cell.angle_beta   90.00
_cell.angle_gamma   90.00
#
_symmetry.space_group_name_H-M   'P 1'
#
loop_
_entity.id
_entity.type
_entity.pdbx_description
1 polymer ?
#
loop_
_entity_poly.entity_id
_entity_poly.type
_entity_poly.pdbx_seq_one_letter_code
_entity_poly.pdbx_strand_id
1 'polypeptide(L)' 'MKLYTLFIISIFFYSSVFAQNCEGDSKSLWNNCFGTYNSWYGTYIGNFKNGKKHGEGTIHYYNGDKFVGEFKDGKKKW' A
#
# COMPACT_ATOMS: atom_id res chain seq x y z
N MET A 1 -14.87 19.78 25.30
CA MET A 1 -14.41 19.69 23.89
C MET A 1 -12.91 19.42 23.69
N LYS A 2 -12.06 19.39 24.74
CA LYS A 2 -10.60 19.12 24.61
C LYS A 2 -10.17 17.66 24.82
N LEU A 3 -11.00 16.85 25.48
CA LEU A 3 -10.68 15.44 25.80
C LEU A 3 -10.87 14.51 24.58
N TYR A 4 -11.93 14.75 23.78
CA TYR A 4 -12.25 13.96 22.60
C TYR A 4 -11.19 14.09 21.50
N THR A 5 -10.57 15.27 21.39
CA THR A 5 -9.50 15.54 20.43
C THR A 5 -8.22 14.75 20.74
N LEU A 6 -7.87 14.56 22.01
CA LEU A 6 -6.70 13.75 22.40
C LEU A 6 -6.90 12.24 22.11
N PHE A 7 -8.11 11.73 22.32
CA PHE A 7 -8.47 10.35 21.96
C PHE A 7 -8.48 10.11 20.43
N ILE A 8 -8.94 11.09 19.65
CA ILE A 8 -8.93 10.97 18.17
C ILE A 8 -7.49 10.99 17.63
N ILE A 9 -6.61 11.84 18.20
CA ILE A 9 -5.21 11.93 17.77
C ILE A 9 -4.47 10.62 18.04
N SER A 10 -4.68 9.98 19.20
CA SER A 10 -4.04 8.69 19.51
C SER A 10 -4.51 7.56 18.61
N ILE A 11 -5.79 7.51 18.25
CA ILE A 11 -6.34 6.53 17.30
C ILE A 11 -5.75 6.75 15.90
N PHE A 12 -5.67 8.00 15.44
CA PHE A 12 -5.05 8.34 14.16
C PHE A 12 -3.57 7.95 14.14
N PHE A 13 -2.80 8.31 15.18
CA PHE A 13 -1.39 7.93 15.30
C PHE A 13 -1.21 6.41 15.31
N TYR A 14 -2.02 5.68 16.08
CA TYR A 14 -1.97 4.22 16.14
C TYR A 14 -2.30 3.57 14.78
N SER A 15 -3.30 4.10 14.06
CA SER A 15 -3.71 3.58 12.75
C SER A 15 -2.66 3.76 11.66
N SER A 16 -1.89 4.85 11.69
CA SER A 16 -0.77 5.09 10.76
C SER A 16 0.47 4.24 11.05
N VAL A 17 0.57 3.65 12.24
CA VAL A 17 1.73 2.85 12.68
C VAL A 17 1.55 1.35 12.42
N PHE A 18 0.31 0.86 12.25
CA PHE A 18 0.03 -0.58 12.11
C PHE A 18 0.08 -1.11 10.66
N ALA A 19 0.43 -0.28 9.68
CA ALA A 19 0.71 -0.78 8.34
C ALA A 19 2.09 -1.46 8.34
N GLN A 20 2.10 -2.79 8.34
CA GLN A 20 3.34 -3.56 8.24
C GLN A 20 4.03 -3.20 6.91
N ASN A 21 5.27 -2.72 6.95
CA ASN A 21 6.01 -2.42 5.72
C ASN A 21 6.53 -3.71 5.09
N CYS A 22 6.63 -3.73 3.77
CA CYS A 22 7.26 -4.85 3.08
C CYS A 22 8.79 -4.73 3.19
N GLU A 23 9.41 -5.63 3.96
CA GLU A 23 10.85 -5.67 4.18
C GLU A 23 11.55 -6.68 3.25
N GLY A 24 12.80 -6.39 2.90
CA GLY A 24 13.65 -7.24 2.07
C GLY A 24 13.34 -7.18 0.56
N ASP A 25 14.31 -7.64 -0.23
CA ASP A 25 14.24 -7.58 -1.70
C ASP A 25 13.39 -8.71 -2.32
N SER A 26 13.11 -9.75 -1.54
CA SER A 26 12.35 -10.90 -2.03
C SER A 26 10.86 -10.66 -1.93
N LYS A 27 10.25 -10.28 -3.05
CA LYS A 27 8.81 -10.09 -3.20
C LYS A 27 7.98 -11.29 -2.74
N SER A 28 8.50 -12.51 -2.78
CA SER A 28 7.78 -13.70 -2.30
C SER A 28 7.49 -13.68 -0.80
N LEU A 29 8.26 -12.92 -0.02
CA LEU A 29 8.07 -12.77 1.43
C LEU A 29 7.00 -11.73 1.78
N TRP A 30 6.58 -10.91 0.83
CA TRP A 30 5.67 -9.79 1.08
C TRP A 30 4.23 -10.28 1.26
N ASN A 31 3.75 -10.33 2.50
CA ASN A 31 2.41 -10.79 2.84
C ASN A 31 1.73 -9.87 3.85
N ASN A 32 0.56 -9.35 3.46
CA ASN A 32 -0.23 -8.38 4.23
C ASN A 32 0.60 -7.16 4.67
N CYS A 33 1.40 -6.62 3.75
CA CYS A 33 2.27 -5.48 4.00
C CYS A 33 2.04 -4.36 2.98
N PHE A 34 2.38 -3.13 3.33
CA PHE A 34 2.37 -1.97 2.45
C PHE A 34 3.79 -1.69 1.95
N GLY A 35 3.94 -1.40 0.66
CA GLY A 35 5.27 -1.15 0.11
C GLY A 35 5.26 -0.55 -1.28
N THR A 36 6.48 -0.31 -1.77
CA THR A 36 6.74 0.22 -3.11
C THR A 36 7.44 -0.83 -3.96
N TYR A 37 6.95 -1.07 -5.17
CA TYR A 37 7.55 -1.99 -6.14
C TYR A 37 7.78 -1.28 -7.47
N ASN A 38 9.06 -1.11 -7.81
CA ASN A 38 9.47 -0.63 -9.12
C ASN A 38 9.43 -1.78 -10.14
N SER A 39 8.77 -1.56 -11.26
CA SER A 39 8.69 -2.49 -12.38
C SER A 39 9.10 -1.80 -13.68
N TRP A 40 9.06 -2.52 -14.79
CA TRP A 40 9.44 -2.01 -16.11
C TRP A 40 8.44 -1.00 -16.68
N TYR A 41 7.17 -1.05 -16.26
CA TYR A 41 6.13 -0.11 -16.70
C TYR A 41 5.92 1.08 -15.75
N GLY A 42 6.50 1.05 -14.54
CA GLY A 42 6.26 2.07 -13.53
C GLY A 42 6.43 1.59 -12.10
N THR A 43 6.07 2.46 -11.17
CA THR A 43 6.15 2.23 -9.72
C THR A 43 4.76 1.97 -9.15
N TYR A 44 4.61 0.87 -8.44
CA TYR A 44 3.42 0.58 -7.64
C TYR A 44 3.65 0.92 -6.17
N ILE A 45 2.69 1.59 -5.55
CA ILE A 45 2.66 1.92 -4.13
C ILE A 45 1.33 1.40 -3.59
N GLY A 46 1.37 0.45 -2.66
CA GLY A 46 0.15 -0.15 -2.13
C GLY A 46 0.39 -1.42 -1.33
N ASN A 47 -0.70 -2.15 -1.07
CA ASN A 47 -0.64 -3.36 -0.28
C ASN A 47 -0.20 -4.58 -1.12
N PHE A 48 0.46 -5.52 -0.45
CA PHE A 48 0.91 -6.79 -1.00
C PHE A 48 0.38 -7.93 -0.16
N LYS A 49 0.02 -9.01 -0.86
CA LYS A 49 -0.40 -10.28 -0.26
C LYS A 49 0.19 -11.42 -1.07
N ASN A 50 0.87 -12.35 -0.42
CA ASN A 50 1.57 -13.47 -1.07
C ASN A 50 2.44 -13.03 -2.28
N GLY A 51 3.17 -11.93 -2.11
CA GLY A 51 4.02 -11.31 -3.13
C GLY A 51 3.30 -10.68 -4.30
N LYS A 52 1.99 -10.49 -4.24
CA LYS A 52 1.19 -9.89 -5.31
C LYS A 52 0.54 -8.60 -4.81
N LYS A 53 0.37 -7.63 -5.72
CA LYS A 53 -0.38 -6.40 -5.46
C LYS A 53 -1.80 -6.76 -5.01
N HIS A 54 -2.28 -6.12 -3.96
CA HIS A 54 -3.57 -6.42 -3.34
C HIS A 54 -4.19 -5.16 -2.74
N GLY A 55 -5.52 -5.15 -2.59
CA GLY A 55 -6.26 -4.04 -1.97
C GLY A 55 -6.05 -2.72 -2.72
N GLU A 56 -6.14 -1.61 -2.01
CA GLU A 56 -5.91 -0.30 -2.59
C GLU A 56 -4.43 -0.09 -2.96
N GLY A 57 -4.20 0.54 -4.11
CA GLY A 57 -2.88 0.97 -4.51
C GLY A 57 -2.89 1.96 -5.67
N THR A 58 -1.71 2.49 -5.94
CA THR A 58 -1.45 3.43 -7.02
C THR A 58 -0.34 2.90 -7.91
N ILE A 59 -0.52 2.98 -9.24
CA ILE A 59 0.58 2.82 -10.20
C ILE A 59 0.86 4.20 -10.80
N HIS A 60 2.10 4.66 -10.66
CA HIS A 60 2.65 5.73 -11.48
C HIS A 60 3.39 5.10 -12.64
N TYR A 61 2.88 5.27 -13.85
CA TYR A 61 3.50 4.73 -15.05
C TYR A 61 4.61 5.65 -15.54
N TYR A 62 5.67 5.09 -16.13
CA TYR A 62 6.77 5.90 -16.66
C TYR A 62 6.38 6.75 -17.88
N ASN A 63 5.25 6.44 -18.52
CA ASN A 63 4.67 7.26 -19.57
C ASN A 63 3.92 8.51 -19.04
N GLY A 64 3.86 8.69 -17.71
CA GLY A 64 3.16 9.80 -17.06
C GLY A 64 1.73 9.48 -16.59
N ASP A 65 1.16 8.34 -17.01
CA ASP A 65 -0.17 7.95 -16.58
C ASP A 65 -0.19 7.56 -15.09
N LYS A 66 -1.37 7.67 -14.49
CA LYS A 66 -1.61 7.23 -13.12
C LYS A 66 -2.85 6.37 -13.04
N PHE A 67 -2.74 5.24 -12.36
CA PHE A 67 -3.90 4.43 -11.97
C PHE A 67 -4.01 4.41 -10.45
N VAL A 68 -5.19 4.73 -9.94
CA VAL A 68 -5.56 4.60 -8.52
C VAL A 68 -6.77 3.69 -8.46
N GLY A 69 -6.67 2.59 -7.70
CA GLY A 69 -7.78 1.65 -7.58
C GLY A 69 -7.41 0.39 -6.81
N GLU A 70 -8.31 -0.58 -6.88
CA GLU A 70 -8.13 -1.87 -6.21
C GLU A 70 -7.30 -2.86 -7.03
N PHE A 71 -6.59 -3.73 -6.33
CA PHE A 71 -5.79 -4.82 -6.88
C PHE A 71 -6.19 -6.15 -6.27
N LYS A 72 -6.27 -7.18 -7.11
CA LYS A 72 -6.49 -8.55 -6.68
C LYS A 72 -5.63 -9.50 -7.51
N ASP A 73 -4.94 -10.41 -6.83
CA ASP A 73 -4.05 -11.39 -7.45
C ASP A 73 -3.00 -10.77 -8.40
N GLY A 74 -2.54 -9.55 -8.07
CA GLY A 74 -1.54 -8.83 -8.86
C GLY A 74 -2.09 -8.03 -10.04
N LYS A 75 -3.40 -8.04 -10.28
CA LYS A 75 -4.07 -7.35 -11.39
C LYS A 75 -4.90 -6.17 -10.90
N LYS A 76 -5.04 -5.16 -11.75
CA LYS A 76 -6.01 -4.07 -11.56
C LYS A 76 -7.41 -4.67 -11.56
N LYS A 77 -8.22 -4.33 -10.56
CA LYS A 77 -9.65 -4.60 -10.54
C LYS A 77 -10.35 -3.41 -11.19
N TRP A 78 -11.22 -3.70 -12.16
CA TRP A 78 -12.04 -2.70 -12.84
C TRP A 78 -13.40 -2.59 -12.15
#